data_AF-A0A382BJV5-F1
#
_entry.id   AF-A0A382BJV5-F1
#
_cell.length_a   1.000
_cell.length_b   1.000
_cell.length_c   1.000
_cell.angle_alpha   90.00
_cell.angle_beta   90.00
_cell.angle_gamma   90.00
#
_symmetry.space_group_name_H-M   'P 1'
#
loop_
_entity.id
_entity.type
_entity.pdbx_description
1 polymer ?
#
loop_
_entity_poly.entity_id
_entity_poly.type
_entity_poly.pdbx_seq_one_letter_code
_entity_poly.pdbx_strand_id
1 'polypeptide(L)' 'LSKEKSQLVQAFNEALDLYHDQEWTKAKKRFVEANELEEEFPHRPTNPSTVYIDRCDHFKLEPPDKDWDGVWTMTTK' A
#
# COMPACT_ATOMS: atom_id res chain seq x y z
N LEU A 1 -21.77 4.06 1.91
CA LEU A 1 -20.75 4.09 0.83
C LEU A 1 -21.34 3.45 -0.42
N SER A 2 -20.89 3.83 -1.62
CA SER A 2 -21.15 3.01 -2.81
C SER A 2 -20.44 1.66 -2.68
N LYS A 3 -20.88 0.64 -3.44
CA LYS A 3 -20.29 -0.70 -3.41
C LYS A 3 -18.79 -0.67 -3.69
N GLU A 4 -18.37 0.09 -4.71
CA GLU A 4 -16.96 0.27 -5.10
C GLU A 4 -16.14 0.89 -3.97
N LYS A 5 -16.65 1.96 -3.33
CA LYS A 5 -15.95 2.59 -2.20
C LYS A 5 -15.82 1.64 -1.01
N SER A 6 -16.79 0.76 -0.78
CA SER A 6 -16.68 -0.27 0.26
C SER A 6 -15.62 -1.31 -0.07
N GLN A 7 -15.53 -1.74 -1.34
CA GLN A 7 -14.52 -2.68 -1.81
C GLN A 7 -13.11 -2.08 -1.75
N LEU A 8 -12.97 -0.80 -2.10
CA LEU A 8 -11.73 -0.04 -1.96
C LEU A 8 -11.25 -0.05 -0.51
N VAL A 9 -12.10 0.37 0.43
CA VAL A 9 -11.74 0.42 1.87
C VAL A 9 -11.36 -0.97 2.38
N GLN A 10 -12.09 -2.01 1.97
CA GLN A 10 -11.77 -3.37 2.36
C GLN A 10 -10.40 -3.83 1.81
N ALA A 11 -10.16 -3.67 0.51
CA ALA A 11 -8.91 -4.06 -0.12
C ALA A 11 -7.71 -3.31 0.48
N PHE A 12 -7.87 -2.00 0.71
CA PHE A 12 -6.83 -1.16 1.30
C PHE A 12 -6.50 -1.53 2.75
N ASN A 13 -7.51 -1.80 3.58
CA ASN A 13 -7.29 -2.22 4.97
C ASN A 13 -6.61 -3.59 5.05
N GLU A 14 -7.06 -4.57 4.25
CA GLU A 14 -6.41 -5.88 4.19
C GLU A 14 -4.96 -5.76 3.68
N ALA A 15 -4.68 -4.83 2.76
CA ALA A 15 -3.33 -4.55 2.30
C ALA A 15 -2.45 -3.97 3.41
N LEU A 16 -2.98 -3.08 4.27
CA LEU A 16 -2.28 -2.53 5.42
C LEU A 16 -1.96 -3.59 6.48
N ASP A 17 -2.89 -4.50 6.76
CA ASP A 17 -2.65 -5.60 7.70
C ASP A 17 -1.48 -6.47 7.21
N LEU A 18 -1.51 -6.88 5.93
CA LEU A 18 -0.42 -7.62 5.30
C LEU A 18 0.91 -6.83 5.27
N TYR A 19 0.84 -5.52 5.07
CA TYR A 19 2.02 -4.65 5.05
C TYR A 19 2.67 -4.58 6.43
N HIS A 20 1.90 -4.44 7.51
CA HIS A 20 2.44 -4.46 8.86
C HIS A 20 2.97 -5.85 9.26
N ASP A 21 2.39 -6.93 8.70
CA ASP A 21 2.89 -8.29 8.85
C ASP A 21 4.12 -8.60 7.97
N GLN A 22 4.66 -7.61 7.25
CA GLN A 22 5.80 -7.74 6.32
C GLN A 22 5.56 -8.72 5.16
N GLU A 23 4.30 -8.99 4.82
CA GLU A 23 3.88 -9.87 3.73
C GLU A 23 3.84 -9.11 2.39
N TRP A 24 4.97 -8.50 2.01
CA TRP A 24 5.07 -7.48 0.94
C TRP A 24 4.44 -7.88 -0.39
N THR A 25 4.62 -9.13 -0.82
CA THR A 25 4.06 -9.60 -2.09
C THR A 25 2.53 -9.70 -2.03
N LYS A 26 1.97 -10.09 -0.88
CA LYS A 26 0.52 -10.17 -0.68
C LYS A 26 -0.07 -8.77 -0.49
N ALA A 27 0.58 -7.93 0.31
CA ALA A 27 0.20 -6.53 0.54
C ALA A 27 0.13 -5.77 -0.78
N LYS A 28 1.20 -5.83 -1.60
CA LYS A 28 1.24 -5.20 -2.93
C LYS A 28 0.07 -5.62 -3.82
N LYS A 29 -0.28 -6.92 -3.83
CA LYS A 29 -1.42 -7.40 -4.62
C LYS A 29 -2.73 -6.72 -4.20
N ARG A 30 -3.01 -6.64 -2.89
CA ARG A 30 -4.22 -5.98 -2.38
C ARG A 30 -4.21 -4.47 -2.61
N PHE A 31 -3.04 -3.82 -2.54
CA PHE A 31 -2.92 -2.40 -2.93
C PHE A 31 -3.17 -2.17 -4.43
N VAL A 32 -2.77 -3.08 -5.32
CA VAL A 32 -3.11 -2.98 -6.76
C VAL A 32 -4.62 -3.07 -6.96
N GLU A 33 -5.28 -4.02 -6.29
CA GLU A 33 -6.74 -4.16 -6.33
C GLU A 33 -7.46 -2.94 -5.75
N ALA A 34 -6.92 -2.31 -4.70
CA ALA A 34 -7.42 -1.05 -4.17
C ALA A 34 -7.21 0.10 -5.17
N ASN A 35 -6.03 0.20 -5.78
CA ASN A 35 -5.67 1.23 -6.76
C ASN A 35 -6.63 1.26 -7.96
N GLU A 36 -7.05 0.09 -8.45
CA GLU A 36 -8.03 -0.02 -9.55
C GLU A 36 -9.41 0.56 -9.21
N LEU A 37 -9.72 0.71 -7.92
CA LEU A 37 -10.98 1.27 -7.42
C LEU A 37 -10.84 2.74 -6.97
N GLU A 38 -9.62 3.29 -6.95
CA GLU A 38 -9.38 4.67 -6.56
C GLU A 38 -9.71 5.64 -7.69
N GLU A 39 -10.25 6.80 -7.32
CA GLU A 39 -10.51 7.88 -8.27
C GLU A 39 -9.18 8.55 -8.65
N GLU A 40 -8.84 8.56 -9.95
CA GLU A 40 -7.73 9.35 -10.46
C GLU A 40 -8.12 10.83 -10.51
N PHE A 41 -7.31 11.68 -9.88
CA PHE A 41 -7.52 13.12 -9.90
C PHE A 41 -6.42 13.78 -10.74
N PRO A 42 -6.74 14.58 -11.78
CA PRO A 42 -5.74 15.18 -12.67
C PRO A 42 -4.67 16.03 -11.99
N HIS A 43 -4.98 16.55 -10.79
CA HIS A 43 -4.08 17.41 -10.01
C HIS A 43 -3.42 16.69 -8.83
N ARG A 44 -3.65 15.39 -8.67
CA ARG A 44 -3.04 14.58 -7.62
C ARG A 44 -2.11 13.55 -8.27
N PRO A 45 -0.78 13.72 -8.17
CA PRO A 45 0.17 12.86 -8.87
C PRO A 45 0.23 11.44 -8.31
N THR A 46 -0.21 11.24 -7.06
CA THR A 46 -0.18 9.94 -6.39
C THR A 46 -1.49 9.68 -5.66
N ASN A 47 -1.79 8.41 -5.45
CA ASN A 47 -2.88 7.98 -4.61
C ASN A 47 -2.32 7.09 -3.49
N PRO A 48 -3.06 6.87 -2.39
CA PRO A 48 -2.53 6.10 -1.27
C PRO A 48 -2.04 4.71 -1.70
N SER A 49 -2.78 4.03 -2.58
CA SER A 49 -2.44 2.69 -3.03
C SER A 49 -1.11 2.64 -3.80
N THR A 50 -0.83 3.58 -4.72
CA THR A 50 0.45 3.63 -5.43
C THR A 50 1.62 3.89 -4.50
N VAL A 51 1.46 4.77 -3.50
CA VAL A 51 2.50 5.01 -2.49
C VAL A 51 2.88 3.72 -1.76
N TYR A 52 1.91 2.92 -1.35
CA TYR A 52 2.20 1.66 -0.64
C TYR A 52 2.71 0.54 -1.56
N ILE A 53 2.33 0.53 -2.84
CA ILE A 53 2.91 -0.39 -3.84
C ILE A 53 4.42 -0.16 -3.94
N ASP A 54 4.85 1.09 -4.06
CA ASP A 54 6.28 1.45 -4.15
C ASP A 54 7.03 1.03 -2.88
N ARG A 55 6.42 1.23 -1.70
CA ARG A 55 6.99 0.80 -0.42
C ARG A 55 7.13 -0.72 -0.32
N CYS A 56 6.12 -1.47 -0.78
CA CYS A 56 6.18 -2.93 -0.81
C CYS A 56 7.32 -3.43 -1.71
N ASP A 57 7.54 -2.78 -2.85
CA ASP A 57 8.67 -3.13 -3.73
C ASP A 57 10.01 -2.83 -3.08
N HIS A 58 10.12 -1.69 -2.40
CA HIS A 58 11.33 -1.35 -1.65
C HIS A 58 11.60 -2.36 -0.52
N PHE A 59 10.64 -2.60 0.38
CA PHE A 59 10.84 -3.53 1.50
C PHE A 59 10.96 -4.99 1.09
N LYS A 60 10.51 -5.35 -0.12
CA LYS A 60 10.82 -6.67 -0.68
C LYS A 60 12.31 -6.83 -1.04
N LEU A 61 12.96 -5.74 -1.46
CA LEU A 61 14.39 -5.72 -1.81
C LEU A 61 15.27 -5.43 -0.58
N GLU A 62 14.84 -4.48 0.25
CA GLU A 62 15.51 -4.00 1.46
C GLU A 62 14.55 -4.15 2.65
N PRO A 63 14.31 -5.38 3.13
CA PRO A 63 13.37 -5.61 4.23
C PRO A 63 13.83 -4.90 5.50
N PRO A 64 12.88 -4.34 6.28
CA PRO A 64 13.20 -3.76 7.56
C PRO A 64 13.49 -4.85 8.60
N ASP A 65 13.86 -4.45 9.81
CA ASP A 65 14.08 -5.38 10.90
C ASP A 65 12.79 -6.14 11.28
N LYS A 66 12.96 -7.29 11.94
CA LYS A 66 11.83 -8.11 12.40
C LYS A 66 10.89 -7.35 13.36
N ASP A 67 11.44 -6.42 14.14
CA ASP A 67 10.70 -5.60 15.12
C ASP A 67 10.27 -4.25 14.54
N TRP A 68 10.19 -4.15 13.21
CA TRP A 68 9.77 -2.93 12.52
C TRP A 68 8.37 -2.48 12.95
N ASP A 69 8.23 -1.19 13.20
CA ASP A 69 7.07 -0.53 13.79
C ASP A 69 6.05 -0.02 12.76
N GLY A 70 6.23 -0.38 11.48
CA GLY A 70 5.40 0.10 10.38
C GLY A 70 5.85 1.43 9.78
N VAL A 71 6.91 2.06 10.31
CA VAL A 71 7.35 3.38 9.85
C VAL A 71 8.14 3.28 8.54
N TRP A 72 7.63 3.93 7.51
CA TRP A 72 8.39 4.21 6.30
C TRP A 72 9.29 5.43 6.49
N THR A 73 10.60 5.25 6.34
CA THR A 73 11.57 6.36 6.32
C THR A 73 12.11 6.53 4.91
N MET A 74 11.95 7.73 4.32
CA MET A 74 12.56 8.03 3.03
C MET A 74 14.09 8.15 3.20
N THR A 75 14.83 7.26 2.57
CA THR A 75 16.30 7.23 2.57
C THR A 75 16.87 7.96 1.35
N THR A 76 16.36 9.15 1.03
CA THR A 76 16.97 9.98 -0.01
C THR A 76 17.95 10.96 0.64
N LYS A 77 19.23 10.86 0.29
CA LYS A 77 20.29 11.82 0.66
C LYS A 77 20.31 13.03 -0.25
#